data_AF-A0AAD7GLS4-F1
#
_entry.id   AF-A0AAD7GLS4-F1
#
_cell.length_a   1.000
_cell.length_b   1.000
_cell.length_c   1.000
_cell.angle_alpha   90.00
_cell.angle_beta   90.00
_cell.angle_gamma   90.00
#
_symmetry.space_group_name_H-M   'P 1'
#
loop_
_entity.id
_entity.type
_entity.pdbx_description
1 polymer ?
#
loop_
_entity_poly.entity_id
_entity_poly.type
_entity_poly.pdbx_seq_one_letter_code
_entity_poly.pdbx_strand_id
1 'polypeptide(L)'
;KKTAAILIPFCNVHEAPGILLQVRSRAMRSHSGEVSCPGGKVDELLDLNLVDTALRECTEELGISRDRIELLGSISPPEKSLRGDIVWPFVGFVHEESMGRSHVDGNEPIPSIDLSAIEHTSSKDEVAAIFHLPLAELANPSRLRPYLFRDRRPYWAVEVSDLVPAREDGLPFTSGSVETSQEDEVGGGREGRLEVWGLTGWYLSLLSSSL
;
A
#
# COMPACT_ATOMS: atom_id res chain seq x y z
N LYS A 1 -19.16 13.63 -7.14
CA LYS A 1 -17.81 13.48 -6.55
C LYS A 1 -17.39 12.05 -6.81
N LYS A 2 -16.19 11.82 -7.31
CA LYS A 2 -15.70 10.47 -7.57
C LYS A 2 -15.16 9.89 -6.25
N THR A 3 -15.44 8.61 -6.02
CA THR A 3 -15.05 7.89 -4.81
C THR A 3 -14.03 6.83 -5.19
N ALA A 4 -13.09 6.59 -4.30
CA ALA A 4 -12.05 5.59 -4.44
C ALA A 4 -11.94 4.80 -3.13
N ALA A 5 -11.38 3.61 -3.21
CA ALA A 5 -11.09 2.78 -2.05
C ALA A 5 -9.70 2.18 -2.18
N ILE A 6 -9.02 2.04 -1.04
CA ILE A 6 -7.73 1.36 -0.92
C ILE A 6 -7.84 0.23 0.08
N LEU A 7 -7.02 -0.80 -0.09
CA LEU A 7 -6.81 -1.83 0.92
C LEU A 7 -5.44 -1.63 1.56
N ILE A 8 -5.36 -1.74 2.89
CA ILE A 8 -4.12 -1.85 3.65
C ILE A 8 -3.96 -3.33 4.02
N PRO A 9 -3.25 -4.11 3.19
CA PRO A 9 -3.14 -5.56 3.34
C PRO A 9 -2.06 -5.93 4.38
N PHE A 10 -2.49 -6.25 5.58
CA PHE A 10 -1.63 -6.90 6.56
C PHE A 10 -1.31 -8.33 6.10
N CYS A 11 -0.10 -8.79 6.36
CA CYS A 11 0.32 -10.16 6.06
C CYS A 11 1.54 -10.55 6.88
N ASN A 12 1.82 -11.85 6.90
CA ASN A 12 3.09 -12.38 7.38
C ASN A 12 3.97 -12.72 6.18
N VAL A 13 5.24 -12.31 6.20
CA VAL A 13 6.25 -12.73 5.23
C VAL A 13 7.48 -13.16 6.03
N HIS A 14 7.98 -14.36 5.78
CA HIS A 14 9.10 -14.94 6.56
C HIS A 14 8.89 -14.81 8.08
N GLU A 15 7.67 -15.12 8.56
CA GLU A 15 7.23 -15.02 9.95
C GLU A 15 7.19 -13.59 10.53
N ALA A 16 7.46 -12.57 9.72
CA ALA A 16 7.39 -11.18 10.13
C ALA A 16 6.02 -10.56 9.74
N PRO A 17 5.24 -10.03 10.71
CA PRO A 17 4.04 -9.30 10.40
C PRO A 17 4.39 -7.94 9.77
N GLY A 18 3.61 -7.54 8.77
CA GLY A 18 3.82 -6.29 8.06
C GLY A 18 2.67 -5.97 7.12
N ILE A 19 2.93 -5.04 6.22
CA ILE A 19 1.98 -4.53 5.24
C ILE A 19 2.55 -4.77 3.86
N LEU A 20 1.75 -5.31 2.95
CA LEU A 20 2.11 -5.47 1.55
C LEU A 20 1.86 -4.14 0.81
N LEU A 21 2.88 -3.63 0.13
CA LEU A 21 2.80 -2.39 -0.63
C LEU A 21 3.34 -2.61 -2.04
N GLN A 22 3.00 -1.68 -2.94
CA GLN A 22 3.46 -1.70 -4.32
C GLN A 22 4.16 -0.41 -4.68
N VAL A 23 5.11 -0.51 -5.60
CA VAL A 23 5.59 0.62 -6.39
C VAL A 23 4.78 0.67 -7.68
N ARG A 24 4.08 1.77 -7.92
CA ARG A 24 3.26 1.94 -9.12
C ARG A 24 4.12 2.03 -10.37
N SER A 25 3.66 1.44 -11.46
CA SER A 25 4.34 1.46 -12.76
C SER A 25 4.56 2.89 -13.25
N ARG A 26 5.71 3.14 -13.87
CA ARG A 26 6.02 4.44 -14.47
C ARG A 26 5.18 4.75 -15.71
N ALA A 27 4.55 3.74 -16.30
CA ALA A 27 3.67 3.90 -17.45
C ALA A 27 2.29 4.48 -17.08
N MET A 28 1.96 4.55 -15.77
CA MET A 28 0.67 5.05 -15.32
C MET A 28 0.56 6.56 -15.47
N ARG A 29 -0.64 7.03 -15.83
CA ARG A 29 -0.96 8.46 -16.01
C ARG A 29 -0.93 9.28 -14.72
N SER A 30 -0.84 8.63 -13.56
CA SER A 30 -0.86 9.25 -12.23
C SER A 30 -0.05 8.45 -11.23
N HIS A 31 0.61 9.14 -10.29
CA HIS A 31 1.36 8.53 -9.17
C HIS A 31 2.44 7.54 -9.64
N SER A 32 3.02 7.81 -10.81
CA SER A 32 4.01 6.95 -11.46
C SER A 32 5.26 6.80 -10.60
N GLY A 33 5.60 5.58 -10.19
CA GLY A 33 6.77 5.30 -9.34
C GLY A 33 6.60 5.61 -7.86
N GLU A 34 5.40 6.00 -7.42
CA GLU A 34 5.11 6.20 -5.99
C GLU A 34 4.83 4.86 -5.30
N VAL A 35 5.13 4.79 -4.00
CA VAL A 35 4.69 3.68 -3.15
C VAL A 35 3.24 3.90 -2.73
N SER A 36 2.40 2.90 -2.93
CA SER A 36 1.00 2.96 -2.51
C SER A 36 0.49 1.64 -1.94
N CYS A 37 -0.59 1.75 -1.17
CA CYS A 37 -1.52 0.64 -1.03
C CYS A 37 -2.15 0.29 -2.39
N PRO A 38 -2.62 -0.95 -2.59
CA PRO A 38 -3.47 -1.26 -3.73
C PRO A 38 -4.81 -0.54 -3.62
N GLY A 39 -5.35 -0.09 -4.75
CA GLY A 39 -6.63 0.61 -4.75
C GLY A 39 -6.82 1.58 -5.91
N GLY A 40 -8.07 2.00 -6.06
CA GLY A 40 -8.49 2.79 -7.21
C GLY A 40 -9.90 3.30 -7.09
N LYS A 41 -10.48 3.70 -8.22
CA LYS A 41 -11.79 4.34 -8.30
C LYS A 41 -12.89 3.29 -8.29
N VAL A 42 -14.05 3.67 -7.74
CA VAL A 42 -15.25 2.85 -7.85
C VAL A 42 -15.61 2.66 -9.33
N ASP A 43 -15.80 1.40 -9.71
CA ASP A 43 -16.43 1.02 -10.97
C ASP A 43 -17.92 0.73 -10.69
N GLU A 44 -18.81 1.58 -11.19
CA GLU A 44 -20.26 1.49 -10.93
C GLU A 44 -20.92 0.23 -11.52
N LEU A 45 -20.25 -0.46 -12.46
CA LEU A 45 -20.76 -1.67 -13.09
C LEU A 45 -20.29 -2.94 -12.36
N LEU A 46 -19.14 -2.89 -11.70
CA LEU A 46 -18.51 -4.04 -11.06
C LEU A 46 -18.62 -4.03 -9.52
N ASP A 47 -18.65 -2.86 -8.91
CA ASP A 47 -18.54 -2.71 -7.46
C ASP A 47 -19.91 -2.50 -6.80
N LEU A 48 -20.32 -3.39 -5.88
CA LEU A 48 -21.57 -3.22 -5.13
C LEU A 48 -21.41 -2.22 -3.99
N ASN A 49 -20.18 -2.06 -3.49
CA ASN A 49 -19.82 -1.15 -2.41
C ASN A 49 -18.30 -0.85 -2.43
N LEU A 50 -17.85 -0.01 -1.50
CA LEU A 50 -16.46 0.44 -1.42
C LEU A 50 -15.45 -0.66 -1.01
N VAL A 51 -15.90 -1.68 -0.26
CA VAL A 51 -15.06 -2.85 0.04
C VAL A 51 -14.83 -3.62 -1.24
N ASP A 52 -15.85 -3.81 -2.08
CA ASP A 52 -15.70 -4.49 -3.37
C ASP A 52 -14.67 -3.78 -4.26
N THR A 53 -14.70 -2.45 -4.32
CA THR A 53 -13.67 -1.66 -5.01
C THR A 53 -12.27 -1.98 -4.49
N ALA A 54 -12.05 -1.92 -3.18
CA ALA A 54 -10.72 -2.19 -2.60
C ALA A 54 -10.23 -3.63 -2.87
N LEU A 55 -11.14 -4.61 -2.80
CA LEU A 55 -10.83 -6.01 -3.07
C LEU A 55 -10.58 -6.28 -4.57
N ARG A 56 -11.37 -5.67 -5.46
CA ARG A 56 -11.19 -5.76 -6.92
C ARG A 56 -9.82 -5.20 -7.31
N GLU A 57 -9.51 -3.98 -6.88
CA GLU A 57 -8.24 -3.33 -7.21
C GLU A 57 -7.04 -4.12 -6.66
N CYS A 58 -7.13 -4.66 -5.44
CA CYS A 58 -6.09 -5.56 -4.91
C CYS A 58 -5.92 -6.83 -5.76
N THR A 59 -7.03 -7.38 -6.27
CA THR A 59 -6.98 -8.53 -7.18
C THR A 59 -6.35 -8.16 -8.52
N GLU A 60 -6.71 -7.02 -9.10
CA GLU A 60 -6.22 -6.54 -10.39
C GLU A 60 -4.74 -6.14 -10.35
N GLU A 61 -4.32 -5.41 -9.32
CA GLU A 61 -2.95 -4.91 -9.18
C GLU A 61 -2.00 -6.01 -8.67
N LEU A 62 -2.36 -6.74 -7.60
CA LEU A 62 -1.46 -7.69 -6.92
C LEU A 62 -1.73 -9.16 -7.27
N GLY A 63 -2.84 -9.50 -7.94
CA GLY A 63 -3.22 -10.88 -8.22
C GLY A 63 -3.74 -11.65 -7.00
N ILE A 64 -3.97 -10.98 -5.87
CA ILE A 64 -4.44 -11.61 -4.64
C ILE A 64 -5.95 -11.81 -4.72
N SER A 65 -6.40 -13.07 -4.68
CA SER A 65 -7.81 -13.40 -4.77
C SER A 65 -8.58 -12.93 -3.52
N ARG A 66 -9.83 -12.51 -3.73
CA ARG A 66 -10.70 -11.94 -2.68
C ARG A 66 -10.94 -12.88 -1.50
N ASP A 67 -10.91 -14.19 -1.74
CA ASP A 67 -11.10 -15.24 -0.73
C ASP A 67 -9.85 -15.52 0.13
N ARG A 68 -8.72 -14.89 -0.20
CA ARG A 68 -7.52 -14.83 0.65
C ARG A 68 -7.51 -13.63 1.59
N ILE A 69 -8.47 -12.71 1.47
CA ILE A 69 -8.47 -11.45 2.20
C ILE A 69 -9.55 -11.49 3.29
N GLU A 70 -9.12 -11.48 4.54
CA GLU A 70 -9.98 -11.28 5.70
C GLU A 70 -10.16 -9.78 5.96
N LEU A 71 -11.37 -9.25 5.81
CA LEU A 71 -11.62 -7.84 6.10
C LEU A 71 -11.67 -7.60 7.61
N LEU A 72 -10.77 -6.75 8.12
CA LEU A 72 -10.68 -6.43 9.55
C LEU A 72 -11.47 -5.17 9.92
N GLY A 73 -11.61 -4.22 8.99
CA GLY A 73 -12.34 -2.98 9.22
C GLY A 73 -11.94 -1.86 8.28
N SER A 74 -12.15 -0.62 8.72
CA SER A 74 -11.78 0.59 7.97
C SER A 74 -11.21 1.65 8.88
N ILE A 75 -10.39 2.56 8.32
CA ILE A 75 -9.88 3.72 9.04
C ILE A 75 -10.79 4.92 8.75
N SER A 76 -11.12 5.67 9.78
CA SER A 76 -11.94 6.88 9.67
C SER A 76 -11.18 8.13 10.12
N PRO A 77 -11.44 9.31 9.51
CA PRO A 77 -12.34 9.54 8.38
C PRO A 77 -11.68 9.22 7.01
N PRO A 78 -12.47 9.04 5.94
CA PRO A 78 -11.94 9.05 4.58
C PRO A 78 -11.34 10.42 4.24
N GLU A 79 -10.40 10.44 3.31
CA GLU A 79 -9.64 11.65 2.97
C GLU A 79 -9.71 11.92 1.47
N LYS A 80 -9.69 13.20 1.09
CA LYS A 80 -9.58 13.59 -0.32
C LYS A 80 -8.16 13.38 -0.84
N SER A 81 -8.04 12.80 -2.03
CA SER A 81 -6.81 12.84 -2.81
C SER A 81 -6.58 14.23 -3.39
N LEU A 82 -5.36 14.50 -3.86
CA LEU A 82 -5.03 15.74 -4.58
C LEU A 82 -5.90 15.97 -5.82
N ARG A 83 -6.38 14.89 -6.44
CA ARG A 83 -7.28 14.95 -7.60
C ARG A 83 -8.75 15.18 -7.21
N GLY A 84 -9.04 15.25 -5.91
CA GLY A 84 -10.36 15.54 -5.34
C GLY A 84 -11.26 14.32 -5.15
N ASP A 85 -10.75 13.11 -5.39
CA ASP A 85 -11.46 11.85 -5.11
C ASP A 85 -11.53 11.63 -3.60
N ILE A 86 -12.67 11.16 -3.05
CA ILE A 86 -12.75 10.76 -1.64
C ILE A 86 -12.29 9.31 -1.53
N VAL A 87 -11.20 9.08 -0.81
CA VAL A 87 -10.56 7.78 -0.66
C VAL A 87 -10.96 7.15 0.67
N TRP A 88 -11.45 5.91 0.61
CA TRP A 88 -11.85 5.12 1.76
C TRP A 88 -10.84 4.02 2.04
N PRO A 89 -10.18 4.03 3.22
CA PRO A 89 -9.19 3.02 3.58
C PRO A 89 -9.84 1.82 4.29
N PHE A 90 -9.63 0.63 3.74
CA PHE A 90 -10.00 -0.63 4.36
C PHE A 90 -8.76 -1.37 4.84
N VAL A 91 -8.88 -2.10 5.93
CA VAL A 91 -7.81 -2.93 6.49
C VAL A 91 -8.21 -4.38 6.33
N GLY A 92 -7.31 -5.19 5.78
CA GLY A 92 -7.53 -6.62 5.65
C GLY A 92 -6.27 -7.42 5.93
N PHE A 93 -6.42 -8.68 6.33
CA PHE A 93 -5.32 -9.63 6.46
C PHE A 93 -5.30 -10.56 5.25
N VAL A 94 -4.14 -10.70 4.62
CA VAL A 94 -3.92 -11.59 3.47
C VAL A 94 -3.38 -12.92 3.97
N HIS A 95 -4.14 -13.98 3.71
CA HIS A 95 -3.77 -15.36 3.97
C HIS A 95 -3.01 -15.95 2.77
N GLU A 96 -2.14 -16.93 3.03
CA GLU A 96 -1.43 -17.64 1.96
C GLU A 96 -2.40 -18.47 1.12
N GLU A 97 -3.26 -19.23 1.80
CA GLU A 97 -4.34 -20.00 1.17
C GLU A 97 -5.70 -19.32 1.32
N SER A 98 -6.67 -19.78 0.54
CA SER A 98 -8.04 -19.27 0.67
C SER A 98 -8.62 -19.61 2.05
N MET A 99 -9.36 -18.67 2.63
CA MET A 99 -9.91 -18.84 3.99
C MET A 99 -10.85 -20.06 4.11
N GLY A 100 -11.47 -20.50 3.01
CA GLY A 100 -12.27 -21.73 2.98
C GLY A 100 -11.47 -23.03 3.07
N ARG A 101 -10.14 -22.97 2.98
CA ARG A 101 -9.19 -24.10 3.11
C ARG A 101 -8.34 -24.04 4.38
N SER A 102 -8.26 -22.87 5.02
CA SER A 102 -7.48 -22.65 6.23
C SER A 102 -8.19 -23.21 7.46
N HIS A 103 -7.85 -24.44 7.87
CA HIS A 103 -8.04 -24.88 9.25
C HIS A 103 -6.87 -24.35 10.09
N VAL A 104 -6.91 -23.09 10.48
CA VAL A 104 -5.95 -22.55 11.45
C VAL A 104 -6.47 -22.93 12.84
N ASP A 105 -5.78 -23.84 13.53
CA ASP A 105 -5.99 -24.03 14.97
C ASP A 105 -5.64 -22.71 15.67
N GLY A 106 -6.47 -22.25 16.61
CA GLY A 106 -6.40 -20.90 17.19
C GLY A 106 -5.10 -20.59 17.97
N ASN A 107 -4.22 -21.57 18.12
CA ASN A 107 -2.91 -21.45 18.76
C ASN A 107 -1.72 -21.53 17.80
N GLU A 108 -1.93 -21.82 16.50
CA GLU A 108 -0.84 -21.85 15.54
C GLU A 108 -0.56 -20.45 14.96
N PRO A 109 0.72 -20.10 14.72
CA PRO A 109 1.05 -18.86 14.03
C PRO A 109 0.38 -18.80 12.65
N ILE A 110 -0.14 -17.63 12.28
CA ILE A 110 -0.74 -17.44 10.97
C ILE A 110 0.36 -17.62 9.90
N PRO A 111 0.17 -18.49 8.88
CA PRO A 111 1.19 -18.75 7.86
C PRO A 111 1.67 -17.50 7.13
N SER A 112 2.92 -17.53 6.68
CA SER A 112 3.48 -16.48 5.83
C SER A 112 3.08 -16.68 4.37
N ILE A 113 2.91 -15.57 3.67
CA ILE A 113 2.66 -15.57 2.23
C ILE A 113 3.97 -15.68 1.45
N ASP A 114 3.92 -16.30 0.26
CA ASP A 114 5.02 -16.31 -0.69
C ASP A 114 4.97 -15.05 -1.58
N LEU A 115 5.82 -14.06 -1.27
CA LEU A 115 5.95 -12.84 -2.06
C LEU A 115 6.29 -13.13 -3.53
N SER A 116 7.13 -14.13 -3.78
CA SER A 116 7.54 -14.45 -5.14
C SER A 116 6.34 -14.95 -5.95
N ALA A 117 5.46 -15.76 -5.36
CA ALA A 117 4.24 -16.22 -6.03
C ALA A 117 3.31 -15.04 -6.40
N ILE A 118 3.17 -14.05 -5.50
CA ILE A 118 2.34 -12.85 -5.74
C ILE A 118 2.93 -11.99 -6.86
N GLU A 119 4.26 -11.80 -6.88
CA GLU A 119 4.94 -11.04 -7.94
C GLU A 119 4.73 -11.65 -9.34
N HIS A 120 4.56 -12.97 -9.46
CA HIS A 120 4.28 -13.62 -10.74
C HIS A 120 2.85 -13.38 -11.21
N THR A 121 1.91 -13.12 -10.31
CA THR A 121 0.49 -12.89 -10.61
C THR A 121 0.11 -11.41 -10.71
N SER A 122 1.00 -10.50 -10.34
CA SER A 122 0.74 -9.06 -10.34
C SER A 122 0.61 -8.47 -11.74
N SER A 123 -0.17 -7.40 -11.89
CA SER A 123 -0.26 -6.66 -13.14
C SER A 123 1.01 -5.86 -13.41
N LYS A 124 1.79 -6.24 -14.43
CA LYS A 124 3.03 -5.52 -14.80
C LYS A 124 2.77 -4.15 -15.43
N ASP A 125 1.55 -3.90 -15.91
CA ASP A 125 1.16 -2.61 -16.46
C ASP A 125 0.97 -1.56 -15.36
N GLU A 126 0.56 -1.99 -14.17
CA GLU A 126 0.21 -1.10 -13.05
C GLU A 126 1.20 -1.17 -11.88
N VAL A 127 1.90 -2.29 -11.72
CA VAL A 127 2.80 -2.57 -10.59
C VAL A 127 4.21 -2.85 -11.09
N ALA A 128 5.16 -2.01 -10.68
CA ALA A 128 6.58 -2.19 -10.99
C ALA A 128 7.30 -3.10 -10.00
N ALA A 129 6.90 -3.08 -8.73
CA ALA A 129 7.44 -3.94 -7.68
C ALA A 129 6.40 -4.11 -6.56
N ILE A 130 6.45 -5.24 -5.89
CA ILE A 130 5.70 -5.53 -4.67
C ILE A 130 6.73 -5.75 -3.57
N PHE A 131 6.44 -5.27 -2.36
CA PHE A 131 7.34 -5.50 -1.24
C PHE A 131 6.58 -5.54 0.09
N HIS A 132 7.21 -6.18 1.07
CA HIS A 132 6.72 -6.24 2.43
C HIS A 132 7.37 -5.14 3.26
N LEU A 133 6.54 -4.37 3.98
CA LEU A 133 6.96 -3.43 5.01
C LEU A 133 6.68 -4.04 6.38
N PRO A 134 7.68 -4.63 7.06
CA PRO A 134 7.51 -5.16 8.41
C PRO A 134 7.01 -4.09 9.38
N LEU A 135 6.16 -4.46 10.34
CA LEU A 135 5.67 -3.52 11.37
C LEU A 135 6.82 -2.95 12.21
N ALA A 136 7.89 -3.72 12.42
CA ALA A 136 9.09 -3.25 13.11
C ALA A 136 9.79 -2.11 12.36
N GLU A 137 9.83 -2.17 11.02
CA GLU A 137 10.42 -1.13 10.18
C GLU A 137 9.50 0.08 10.04
N LEU A 138 8.18 -0.13 10.04
CA LEU A 138 7.19 0.96 10.10
C LEU A 138 7.37 1.83 11.35
N ALA A 139 7.79 1.25 12.47
CA ALA A 139 8.01 1.97 13.73
C ALA A 139 9.49 2.41 13.94
N ASN A 140 10.39 2.10 13.01
CA ASN A 140 11.82 2.33 13.16
C ASN A 140 12.17 3.83 13.04
N PRO A 141 12.65 4.51 14.11
CA PRO A 141 12.91 5.96 14.08
C PRO A 141 13.93 6.39 13.02
N SER A 142 14.83 5.50 12.60
CA SER A 142 15.83 5.81 11.56
C SER A 142 15.20 5.98 10.17
N ARG A 143 14.00 5.42 9.95
CA ARG A 143 13.23 5.50 8.70
C ARG A 143 12.18 6.60 8.69
N LEU A 144 11.79 7.08 9.87
CA LEU A 144 10.73 8.08 10.00
C LEU A 144 11.21 9.47 9.59
N ARG A 145 10.42 10.15 8.77
CA ARG A 145 10.63 11.55 8.37
C ARG A 145 9.35 12.34 8.66
N PRO A 146 9.45 13.49 9.34
CA PRO A 146 8.27 14.29 9.65
C PRO A 146 7.78 15.01 8.38
N TYR A 147 6.49 14.86 8.08
CA TYR A 147 5.80 15.55 6.99
C TYR A 147 4.52 16.20 7.51
N LEU A 148 3.94 17.10 6.71
CA LEU A 148 2.63 17.69 6.96
C LEU A 148 1.64 17.17 5.93
N PHE A 149 0.56 16.54 6.40
CA PHE A 149 -0.56 16.18 5.56
C PHE A 149 -1.43 17.41 5.37
N ARG A 150 -1.56 17.85 4.11
CA ARG A 150 -2.25 19.09 3.70
C ARG A 150 -1.82 20.32 4.51
N ASP A 151 -0.52 20.48 4.71
CA ASP A 151 0.11 21.62 5.42
C ASP A 151 -0.36 21.84 6.87
N ARG A 152 -1.01 20.84 7.48
CA ARG A 152 -1.74 21.07 8.74
C ARG A 152 -1.57 19.98 9.78
N ARG A 153 -1.52 18.71 9.37
CA ARG A 153 -1.49 17.59 10.32
C ARG A 153 -0.16 16.85 10.21
N PRO A 154 0.65 16.79 11.28
CA PRO A 154 1.91 16.05 11.22
C PRO A 154 1.64 14.56 11.02
N TYR A 155 2.49 13.93 10.22
CA TYR A 155 2.52 12.48 10.05
C TYR A 155 3.94 12.02 9.71
N TRP A 156 4.16 10.71 9.75
CA TRP A 156 5.44 10.12 9.41
C TRP A 156 5.41 9.56 7.99
N ALA A 157 6.31 10.08 7.15
CA ALA A 157 6.75 9.35 5.98
C ALA A 157 7.79 8.31 6.40
N VAL A 158 7.82 7.18 5.67
CA VAL A 158 8.68 6.03 6.01
C VAL A 158 9.59 5.74 4.83
N GLU A 159 10.89 5.82 5.05
CA GLU A 159 11.90 5.50 4.02
C GLU A 159 12.01 3.98 3.83
N VAL A 160 11.88 3.52 2.58
CA VAL A 160 11.72 2.09 2.23
C VAL A 160 12.61 1.64 1.07
N SER A 161 13.59 2.44 0.64
CA SER A 161 14.38 2.16 -0.58
C SER A 161 15.11 0.82 -0.54
N ASP A 162 15.56 0.38 0.64
CA ASP A 162 16.26 -0.89 0.86
C ASP A 162 15.31 -2.09 1.06
N LEU A 163 14.00 -1.84 1.24
CA LEU A 163 12.98 -2.88 1.35
C LEU A 163 12.37 -3.25 0.00
N VAL A 164 12.51 -2.37 -1.00
CA VAL A 164 11.98 -2.62 -2.34
C VAL A 164 12.99 -3.39 -3.19
N PRO A 165 12.59 -4.51 -3.84
CA PRO A 165 13.45 -5.21 -4.78
C PRO A 165 14.01 -4.28 -5.85
N ALA A 166 15.26 -4.52 -6.28
CA ALA A 166 15.83 -3.79 -7.41
C ALA A 166 15.01 -4.04 -8.69
N ARG A 167 15.03 -3.06 -9.58
CA ARG A 167 14.38 -3.16 -10.90
C ARG A 167 15.04 -4.25 -11.74
N GLU A 168 14.38 -4.67 -12.83
CA GLU A 168 14.93 -5.63 -13.79
C GLU A 168 16.29 -5.18 -14.38
N ASP A 169 16.52 -3.86 -14.48
CA ASP A 169 17.80 -3.28 -14.92
C ASP A 169 18.88 -3.22 -13.82
N GLY A 170 18.59 -3.76 -12.63
CA GLY A 170 19.47 -3.80 -11.47
C GLY A 170 19.59 -2.48 -10.71
N LEU A 171 18.88 -1.42 -11.13
CA LEU A 171 18.91 -0.13 -10.45
C LEU A 171 17.88 -0.05 -9.32
N PRO A 172 18.18 0.69 -8.23
CA PRO A 172 17.20 0.92 -7.19
C PRO A 172 16.03 1.77 -7.70
N PHE A 173 14.87 1.61 -7.07
CA PHE A 173 13.80 2.57 -7.22
C PHE A 173 14.19 3.88 -6.53
N THR A 174 14.07 4.99 -7.24
CA THR A 174 14.26 6.33 -6.69
C THR A 174 12.97 7.11 -6.83
N SER A 175 12.79 8.11 -5.97
CA SER A 175 11.82 9.16 -6.22
C SER A 175 12.08 9.81 -7.58
N GLY A 176 11.02 10.21 -8.30
CA GLY A 176 11.14 10.99 -9.54
C GLY A 176 11.93 12.29 -9.32
N SER A 177 12.37 12.93 -10.42
CA SER A 177 13.20 14.14 -10.37
C SER A 177 12.62 15.20 -9.43
N VAL A 178 13.51 15.78 -8.61
CA VAL A 178 13.25 16.88 -7.68
C VAL A 178 12.72 18.10 -8.45
N GLU A 179 11.41 18.21 -8.63
CA GLU A 179 10.79 19.48 -8.99
C GLU A 179 10.65 20.31 -7.71
N THR A 180 11.35 21.44 -7.68
CA THR A 180 11.50 22.36 -6.54
C THR A 180 10.22 23.14 -6.17
N SER A 181 9.04 22.72 -6.63
CA SER A 181 7.76 23.28 -6.21
C SER A 181 7.10 22.34 -5.21
N GLN A 182 7.39 22.56 -3.92
CA GLN A 182 6.79 21.89 -2.78
C GLN A 182 5.27 22.16 -2.73
N GLU A 183 4.49 21.28 -3.35
CA GLU A 183 3.25 20.80 -2.74
C GLU A 183 3.61 19.44 -2.14
N ASP A 184 3.55 19.29 -0.81
CA ASP A 184 4.05 18.15 -0.01
C ASP A 184 3.37 16.77 -0.31
N GLU A 185 2.64 16.67 -1.43
CA GLU A 185 1.88 15.49 -1.88
C GLU A 185 2.09 15.15 -3.39
N VAL A 186 2.96 15.85 -4.14
CA VAL A 186 3.33 15.50 -5.54
C VAL A 186 4.84 15.22 -5.66
N GLY A 187 5.26 13.99 -5.99
CA GLY A 187 6.67 13.59 -6.04
C GLY A 187 6.90 12.11 -5.77
N GLY A 188 8.13 11.67 -5.49
CA GLY A 188 8.41 10.25 -5.15
C GLY A 188 9.01 10.04 -3.76
N GLY A 189 8.97 11.06 -2.89
CA GLY A 189 9.78 11.16 -1.68
C GLY A 189 10.90 12.20 -1.79
N ARG A 190 11.48 12.60 -0.66
CA ARG A 190 12.57 13.61 -0.62
C ARG A 190 13.94 12.98 -0.92
N GLU A 191 14.83 13.78 -1.52
CA GLU A 191 16.27 13.47 -1.67
C GLU A 191 16.62 12.18 -2.44
N GLY A 192 15.83 11.78 -3.44
CA GLY A 192 16.11 10.59 -4.26
C GLY A 192 15.83 9.25 -3.58
N ARG A 193 15.29 9.26 -2.36
CA ARG A 193 14.88 8.07 -1.62
C ARG A 193 13.43 7.73 -1.95
N LEU A 194 13.12 6.45 -1.94
CA LEU A 194 11.76 5.97 -2.04
C LEU A 194 11.13 5.96 -0.64
N GLU A 195 9.97 6.60 -0.51
CA GLU A 195 9.26 6.74 0.76
C GLU A 195 7.82 6.25 0.62
N VAL A 196 7.23 5.81 1.73
CA VAL A 196 5.78 5.74 1.92
C VAL A 196 5.34 7.07 2.50
N TRP A 197 4.59 7.85 1.72
CA TRP A 197 4.23 9.22 2.04
C TRP A 197 2.86 9.56 1.44
N GLY A 198 2.46 10.84 1.49
CA GLY A 198 1.18 11.31 0.99
C GLY A 198 0.02 10.62 1.71
N LEU A 199 -1.00 10.22 0.93
CA LEU A 199 -2.21 9.61 1.49
C LEU A 199 -1.96 8.22 2.10
N THR A 200 -1.11 7.40 1.46
CA THR A 200 -0.72 6.09 2.00
C THR A 200 0.01 6.27 3.33
N GLY A 201 1.04 7.12 3.38
CA GLY A 201 1.81 7.39 4.59
C GLY A 201 0.95 7.99 5.71
N TRP A 202 -0.02 8.85 5.37
CA TRP A 202 -1.01 9.38 6.32
C TRP A 202 -1.82 8.26 6.98
N TYR A 203 -2.39 7.34 6.20
CA TYR A 203 -3.17 6.24 6.77
C TYR A 203 -2.32 5.27 7.59
N LEU A 204 -1.09 4.98 7.17
CA LEU A 204 -0.19 4.16 7.98
C LEU A 204 0.20 4.85 9.30
N SER A 205 0.39 6.17 9.29
CA SER A 205 0.62 6.95 10.52
C SER A 205 -0.58 6.92 11.48
N LEU A 206 -1.81 6.91 10.96
CA LEU A 206 -3.02 6.76 11.78
C LEU A 206 -3.11 5.36 12.40
N LEU A 207 -2.75 4.31 11.65
CA LEU A 207 -2.67 2.93 12.18
C LEU A 207 -1.63 2.84 13.29
N SER A 208 -0.42 3.34 13.06
CA SER A 208 0.67 3.25 14.04
C SER A 208 0.39 4.05 15.32
N SER A 209 -0.45 5.08 15.25
CA SER A 209 -0.85 5.88 16.42
C SER A 209 -1.99 5.23 17.22
N SER A 210 -2.62 4.19 16.68
CA SER A 210 -3.74 3.47 17.29
C SER A 210 -3.33 2.13 17.92
N LEU A 211 -2.08 1.70 17.69
CA LEU A 211 -1.43 0.53 18.30
C LEU A 211 -0.72 0.94 19.60
#